data_AF-A0A0E3B8W3-F1
#
_entry.id   AF-A0A0E3B8W3-F1
#
_cell.length_a   1.000
_cell.length_b   1.000
_cell.length_c   1.000
_cell.angle_alpha   90.00
_cell.angle_beta   90.00
_cell.angle_gamma   90.00
#
_symmetry.space_group_name_H-M   'P 1'
#
loop_
_entity.id
_entity.type
_entity.pdbx_description
1 polymer ?
#
loop_
_entity_poly.entity_id
_entity_poly.type
_entity_poly.pdbx_seq_one_letter_code
_entity_poly.pdbx_strand_id
1 'polypeptide(L)'
;MQIKINRRSAYAPIRYEATRPFAVPISKAYVAASKRGEEARIAFVKRQLLPLLRTAAANLGREQGPGPLQSEAVNIQVFGSYVDSGKVIFDLSKTLTQSLLITDAESIPCGELPFPADCFYLHFGNDIGLSDDGFDIEGAFVKRLEDRMLIDLVPHGFGQPHFLALPMGESFVGAPVLLDDPTKPVSQSLTDSIANVLAMNAKIFEEMAEIESQLERQYGQVVKVPSPVEQLAEKGPLLQKALTLIVNAMFYLAAEPDDVAEDWGRETPKEALEKLQAAQKPGEIRTLENTLRKAGYSKVRLVGRRFAQSIAAQQIQEASASGKTLAVHFRRGHFRRQPYGPERALRKTIFVAPVLVNAGSGGEPQGRIYEVPAPK
;
A
#
# COMPACT_ATOMS: atom_id res chain seq x y z
N MET A 1 8.39 -33.61 -5.68
CA MET A 1 8.38 -32.68 -4.52
C MET A 1 6.98 -32.12 -4.40
N GLN A 2 6.32 -32.31 -3.26
CA GLN A 2 4.98 -31.77 -3.04
C GLN A 2 5.11 -30.39 -2.39
N ILE A 3 4.93 -29.34 -3.18
CA ILE A 3 4.93 -27.96 -2.69
C ILE A 3 3.54 -27.65 -2.14
N LYS A 4 3.46 -27.22 -0.87
CA LYS A 4 2.18 -26.83 -0.24
C LYS A 4 1.69 -25.51 -0.83
N ILE A 5 0.37 -25.33 -0.88
CA ILE A 5 -0.25 -24.06 -1.31
C ILE A 5 0.11 -22.97 -0.31
N ASN A 6 0.57 -21.82 -0.81
CA ASN A 6 0.99 -20.65 -0.04
C ASN A 6 -0.20 -19.86 0.52
N ARG A 7 -0.91 -20.44 1.50
CA ARG A 7 -2.04 -19.78 2.18
C ARG A 7 -1.61 -18.76 3.25
N ARG A 8 -0.34 -18.74 3.60
CA ARG A 8 0.24 -17.88 4.66
C ARG A 8 1.34 -16.97 4.10
N SER A 9 1.17 -16.54 2.85
CA SER A 9 2.10 -15.61 2.23
C SER A 9 2.24 -14.34 3.06
N ALA A 10 3.44 -13.77 3.05
CA ALA A 10 3.64 -12.45 3.64
C ALA A 10 2.89 -11.35 2.87
N TYR A 11 2.48 -11.61 1.63
CA TYR A 11 1.85 -10.63 0.74
C TYR A 11 0.33 -10.84 0.68
N ALA A 12 -0.42 -9.81 1.05
CA ALA A 12 -1.88 -9.81 1.04
C ALA A 12 -2.52 -10.30 -0.27
N PRO A 13 -2.13 -9.83 -1.48
CA PRO A 13 -2.73 -10.32 -2.73
C PRO A 13 -2.59 -11.84 -2.93
N ILE A 14 -1.49 -12.43 -2.48
CA ILE A 14 -1.28 -13.88 -2.59
C ILE A 14 -2.16 -14.64 -1.61
N ARG A 15 -2.28 -14.15 -0.36
CA ARG A 15 -3.22 -14.74 0.62
C ARG A 15 -4.66 -14.65 0.15
N TYR A 16 -5.04 -13.50 -0.41
CA TYR A 16 -6.38 -13.28 -0.98
C TYR A 16 -6.66 -14.28 -2.10
N GLU A 17 -5.79 -14.40 -3.09
CA GLU A 17 -5.94 -15.37 -4.18
C GLU A 17 -6.02 -16.82 -3.68
N ALA A 18 -5.20 -17.18 -2.68
CA ALA A 18 -5.14 -18.53 -2.13
C ALA A 18 -6.39 -18.91 -1.31
N THR A 19 -7.12 -17.93 -0.78
CA THR A 19 -8.31 -18.13 0.06
C THR A 19 -9.63 -17.84 -0.66
N ARG A 20 -9.60 -17.10 -1.78
CA ARG A 20 -10.77 -16.78 -2.61
C ARG A 20 -10.66 -17.51 -3.95
N PRO A 21 -11.14 -18.76 -4.06
CA PRO A 21 -11.06 -19.51 -5.32
C PRO A 21 -11.80 -18.83 -6.48
N PHE A 22 -12.73 -17.93 -6.17
CA PHE A 22 -13.49 -17.15 -7.14
C PHE A 22 -12.83 -15.83 -7.56
N ALA A 23 -11.76 -15.39 -6.87
CA ALA A 23 -11.17 -14.07 -7.10
C ALA A 23 -10.73 -13.89 -8.56
N VAL A 24 -9.92 -14.82 -9.07
CA VAL A 24 -9.41 -14.76 -10.44
C VAL A 24 -10.52 -14.73 -11.51
N PRO A 25 -11.50 -15.67 -11.53
CA PRO A 25 -12.53 -15.66 -12.57
C PRO A 25 -13.44 -14.42 -12.50
N ILE A 26 -13.87 -13.98 -11.31
CA ILE A 26 -14.74 -12.80 -11.18
C ILE A 26 -13.98 -11.52 -11.51
N SER A 27 -12.73 -11.38 -11.06
CA SER A 27 -11.89 -10.25 -11.41
C SER A 27 -11.64 -10.14 -12.91
N LYS A 28 -11.48 -11.25 -13.64
CA LYS A 28 -11.39 -11.24 -15.11
C LYS A 28 -12.66 -10.69 -15.76
N ALA A 29 -13.85 -11.06 -15.25
CA ALA A 29 -15.11 -10.52 -15.74
C ALA A 29 -15.24 -9.01 -15.47
N TYR A 30 -14.83 -8.56 -14.28
CA TYR A 30 -14.76 -7.14 -13.93
C TYR A 30 -13.81 -6.36 -14.86
N VAL A 31 -12.59 -6.86 -15.07
CA VAL A 31 -11.60 -6.24 -15.97
C VAL A 31 -12.12 -6.18 -17.41
N ALA A 32 -12.74 -7.25 -17.90
CA ALA A 32 -13.37 -7.26 -19.22
C ALA A 32 -14.49 -6.21 -19.34
N ALA A 33 -15.26 -5.97 -18.29
CA ALA A 33 -16.24 -4.88 -18.26
C ALA A 33 -15.56 -3.51 -18.23
N SER A 34 -14.51 -3.34 -17.44
CA SER A 34 -13.75 -2.08 -17.35
C SER A 34 -13.10 -1.68 -18.68
N LYS A 35 -12.62 -2.66 -19.46
CA LYS A 35 -12.04 -2.41 -20.80
C LYS A 35 -13.07 -1.96 -21.84
N ARG A 36 -14.38 -2.15 -21.57
CA ARG A 36 -15.47 -1.62 -22.41
C ARG A 36 -15.88 -0.19 -22.02
N GLY A 37 -15.23 0.41 -21.04
CA GLY A 37 -15.50 1.78 -20.58
C GLY A 37 -16.22 1.85 -19.23
N GLU A 38 -16.33 3.07 -18.72
CA GLU A 38 -16.83 3.35 -17.38
C GLU A 38 -18.30 2.93 -17.19
N GLU A 39 -19.16 3.18 -18.17
CA GLU A 39 -20.57 2.79 -18.09
C GLU A 39 -20.75 1.26 -17.95
N ALA A 40 -20.00 0.49 -18.75
CA ALA A 40 -20.01 -0.97 -18.68
C ALA A 40 -19.47 -1.48 -17.34
N ARG A 41 -18.42 -0.85 -16.81
CA ARG A 41 -17.88 -1.13 -15.47
C ARG A 41 -18.94 -0.89 -14.39
N ILE A 42 -19.58 0.28 -14.39
CA ILE A 42 -20.61 0.66 -13.42
C ILE A 42 -21.79 -0.31 -13.50
N ALA A 43 -22.24 -0.65 -14.71
CA ALA A 43 -23.32 -1.61 -14.92
C ALA A 43 -22.96 -3.00 -14.37
N PHE A 44 -21.72 -3.47 -14.58
CA PHE A 44 -21.24 -4.74 -14.04
C PHE A 44 -21.24 -4.74 -12.51
N VAL A 45 -20.66 -3.70 -11.89
CA VAL A 45 -20.60 -3.58 -10.42
C VAL A 45 -22.00 -3.54 -9.81
N LYS A 46 -22.91 -2.73 -10.39
CA LYS A 46 -24.27 -2.57 -9.87
C LYS A 46 -25.16 -3.81 -10.06
N ARG A 47 -25.02 -4.53 -11.16
CA ARG A 47 -26.01 -5.56 -11.57
C ARG A 47 -25.50 -6.99 -11.55
N GLN A 48 -24.18 -7.21 -11.67
CA GLN A 48 -23.62 -8.55 -11.90
C GLN A 48 -22.68 -9.00 -10.78
N LEU A 49 -21.88 -8.08 -10.22
CA LEU A 49 -20.82 -8.44 -9.28
C LEU A 49 -21.35 -9.13 -8.01
N LEU A 50 -22.31 -8.52 -7.31
CA LEU A 50 -22.87 -9.12 -6.09
C LEU A 50 -23.56 -10.48 -6.34
N PRO A 51 -24.40 -10.66 -7.38
CA PRO A 51 -24.93 -11.98 -7.74
C PRO A 51 -23.85 -13.05 -8.00
N LEU A 52 -22.78 -12.69 -8.70
CA LEU A 52 -21.65 -13.60 -8.96
C LEU A 52 -20.95 -13.98 -7.65
N LEU A 53 -20.72 -13.01 -6.76
CA LEU A 53 -20.10 -13.26 -5.45
C LEU A 53 -20.96 -14.15 -4.57
N ARG A 54 -22.27 -13.90 -4.48
CA ARG A 54 -23.20 -14.76 -3.73
C ARG A 54 -23.15 -16.21 -4.21
N THR A 55 -23.20 -16.40 -5.54
CA THR A 55 -23.14 -17.74 -6.15
C THR A 55 -21.81 -18.43 -5.82
N ALA A 56 -20.70 -17.71 -5.93
CA ALA A 56 -19.38 -18.25 -5.67
C ALA A 56 -19.12 -18.55 -4.17
N ALA A 57 -19.62 -17.70 -3.28
CA ALA A 57 -19.43 -17.81 -1.84
C ALA A 57 -20.34 -18.86 -1.20
N ALA A 58 -21.43 -19.28 -1.87
CA ALA A 58 -22.39 -20.26 -1.34
C ALA A 58 -21.75 -21.58 -0.85
N ASN A 59 -20.62 -21.98 -1.45
CA ASN A 59 -19.90 -23.20 -1.09
C ASN A 59 -18.77 -23.00 -0.07
N LEU A 60 -18.52 -21.77 0.39
CA LEU A 60 -17.41 -21.45 1.29
C LEU A 60 -17.83 -21.33 2.75
N GLY A 61 -19.10 -21.08 3.02
CA GLY A 61 -19.63 -20.98 4.37
C GLY A 61 -20.86 -20.10 4.44
N ARG A 62 -21.40 -19.95 5.66
CA ARG A 62 -22.50 -19.04 5.93
C ARG A 62 -21.95 -17.65 6.24
N GLU A 63 -22.49 -16.65 5.57
CA GLU A 63 -22.23 -15.25 5.88
C GLU A 63 -22.74 -14.91 7.28
N GLN A 64 -21.87 -14.32 8.10
CA GLN A 64 -22.24 -13.72 9.38
C GLN A 64 -22.29 -12.20 9.19
N GLY A 65 -23.47 -11.63 9.39
CA GLY A 65 -23.68 -10.19 9.22
C GLY A 65 -23.89 -9.76 7.76
N PRO A 66 -24.07 -8.46 7.53
CA PRO A 66 -24.41 -7.92 6.21
C PRO A 66 -23.18 -7.54 5.35
N GLY A 67 -21.99 -7.45 5.95
CA GLY A 67 -20.81 -6.83 5.32
C GLY A 67 -19.94 -7.72 4.42
N PRO A 68 -19.73 -9.03 4.69
CA PRO A 68 -18.72 -9.83 3.97
C PRO A 68 -18.74 -9.71 2.45
N LEU A 69 -19.90 -9.94 1.83
CA LEU A 69 -19.99 -9.90 0.37
C LEU A 69 -19.91 -8.49 -0.22
N GLN A 70 -20.27 -7.48 0.57
CA GLN A 70 -20.16 -6.07 0.18
C GLN A 70 -18.69 -5.66 0.14
N SER A 71 -17.92 -6.01 1.17
CA SER A 71 -16.48 -5.78 1.23
C SER A 71 -15.75 -6.56 0.14
N GLU A 72 -16.15 -7.82 -0.11
CA GLU A 72 -15.58 -8.60 -1.22
C GLU A 72 -15.87 -7.98 -2.60
N ALA A 73 -16.98 -7.26 -2.78
CA ALA A 73 -17.24 -6.54 -4.03
C ALA A 73 -16.21 -5.44 -4.29
N VAL A 74 -15.73 -4.76 -3.26
CA VAL A 74 -14.62 -3.81 -3.38
C VAL A 74 -13.30 -4.57 -3.61
N ASN A 75 -13.05 -5.61 -2.82
CA ASN A 75 -11.81 -6.39 -2.91
C ASN A 75 -11.55 -6.97 -4.30
N ILE A 76 -12.60 -7.46 -4.97
CA ILE A 76 -12.51 -8.00 -6.34
C ILE A 76 -12.12 -6.94 -7.37
N GLN A 77 -12.55 -5.70 -7.19
CA GLN A 77 -12.24 -4.60 -8.10
C GLN A 77 -10.76 -4.19 -7.98
N VAL A 78 -10.27 -4.07 -6.75
CA VAL A 78 -8.86 -3.78 -6.46
C VAL A 78 -7.97 -4.94 -6.94
N PHE A 79 -8.29 -6.17 -6.53
CA PHE A 79 -7.56 -7.37 -6.93
C PHE A 79 -7.57 -7.55 -8.45
N GLY A 80 -8.70 -7.28 -9.12
CA GLY A 80 -8.78 -7.38 -10.58
C GLY A 80 -7.88 -6.39 -11.30
N SER A 81 -7.76 -5.16 -10.77
CA SER A 81 -6.81 -4.17 -11.29
C SER A 81 -5.36 -4.63 -11.11
N TYR A 82 -5.03 -5.18 -9.94
CA TYR A 82 -3.71 -5.77 -9.66
C TYR A 82 -3.37 -6.95 -10.61
N VAL A 83 -4.35 -7.83 -10.88
CA VAL A 83 -4.18 -8.95 -11.81
C VAL A 83 -3.98 -8.45 -13.25
N ASP A 84 -4.76 -7.47 -13.70
CA ASP A 84 -4.65 -6.91 -15.06
C ASP A 84 -3.32 -6.19 -15.28
N SER A 85 -2.76 -5.57 -14.24
CA SER A 85 -1.44 -4.93 -14.27
C SER A 85 -0.26 -5.89 -14.04
N GLY A 86 -0.48 -7.21 -14.12
CA GLY A 86 0.60 -8.19 -14.12
C GLY A 86 1.07 -8.65 -12.73
N LYS A 87 0.25 -8.45 -11.69
CA LYS A 87 0.51 -8.93 -10.32
C LYS A 87 1.81 -8.39 -9.69
N VAL A 88 2.10 -7.11 -9.92
CA VAL A 88 3.32 -6.47 -9.44
C VAL A 88 3.31 -6.28 -7.92
N ILE A 89 4.32 -6.83 -7.23
CA ILE A 89 4.56 -6.63 -5.79
C ILE A 89 5.94 -6.01 -5.59
N PHE A 90 6.01 -4.94 -4.80
CA PHE A 90 7.25 -4.41 -4.24
C PHE A 90 7.30 -4.71 -2.74
N ASP A 91 8.34 -5.43 -2.29
CA ASP A 91 8.59 -5.77 -0.89
C ASP A 91 9.68 -4.85 -0.35
N LEU A 92 9.26 -3.83 0.40
CA LEU A 92 10.17 -2.86 0.99
C LEU A 92 10.86 -3.48 2.21
N SER A 93 12.19 -3.31 2.29
CA SER A 93 12.92 -3.71 3.49
C SER A 93 12.42 -2.89 4.70
N LYS A 94 12.36 -3.51 5.88
CA LYS A 94 11.89 -2.84 7.10
C LYS A 94 12.60 -1.50 7.35
N THR A 95 13.92 -1.48 7.16
CA THR A 95 14.74 -0.28 7.36
C THR A 95 14.41 0.81 6.33
N LEU A 96 14.18 0.44 5.08
CA LEU A 96 13.74 1.39 4.06
C LEU A 96 12.37 1.97 4.43
N THR A 97 11.41 1.13 4.79
CA THR A 97 10.07 1.58 5.22
C THR A 97 10.14 2.60 6.35
N GLN A 98 10.92 2.31 7.40
CA GLN A 98 11.14 3.23 8.52
C GLN A 98 11.77 4.55 8.07
N SER A 99 12.75 4.49 7.18
CA SER A 99 13.40 5.68 6.61
C SER A 99 12.43 6.54 5.78
N LEU A 100 11.58 5.92 4.96
CA LEU A 100 10.63 6.62 4.10
C LEU A 100 9.45 7.21 4.89
N LEU A 101 9.09 6.63 6.04
CA LEU A 101 8.08 7.20 6.93
C LEU A 101 8.50 8.56 7.54
N ILE A 102 9.81 8.80 7.68
CA ILE A 102 10.37 10.06 8.20
C ILE A 102 10.98 10.93 7.08
N THR A 103 10.69 10.61 5.82
CA THR A 103 11.09 11.39 4.65
C THR A 103 9.98 12.38 4.29
N ASP A 104 10.35 13.62 3.98
CA ASP A 104 9.37 14.65 3.62
C ASP A 104 8.76 14.41 2.23
N ALA A 105 7.43 14.51 2.16
CA ALA A 105 6.63 14.38 0.94
C ALA A 105 5.55 15.48 0.82
N GLU A 106 5.48 16.43 1.75
CA GLU A 106 4.32 17.33 1.90
C GLU A 106 4.11 18.24 0.69
N SER A 107 5.19 18.62 0.02
CA SER A 107 5.20 19.57 -1.10
C SER A 107 5.25 18.92 -2.48
N ILE A 108 5.20 17.58 -2.57
CA ILE A 108 5.28 16.87 -3.85
C ILE A 108 4.01 17.15 -4.67
N PRO A 109 4.13 17.72 -5.88
CA PRO A 109 2.97 18.03 -6.72
C PRO A 109 2.45 16.78 -7.44
N CYS A 110 1.15 16.73 -7.71
CA CYS A 110 0.49 15.58 -8.34
C CYS A 110 1.10 15.20 -9.70
N GLY A 111 1.54 16.19 -10.49
CA GLY A 111 2.12 15.98 -11.81
C GLY A 111 3.53 15.36 -11.82
N GLU A 112 4.20 15.28 -10.66
CA GLU A 112 5.55 14.71 -10.55
C GLU A 112 5.57 13.25 -10.07
N LEU A 113 4.42 12.66 -9.75
CA LEU A 113 4.34 11.29 -9.22
C LEU A 113 4.91 10.25 -10.22
N PRO A 114 5.97 9.52 -9.85
CA PRO A 114 6.55 8.50 -10.72
C PRO A 114 5.84 7.16 -10.53
N PHE A 115 4.96 6.79 -11.46
CA PHE A 115 4.25 5.51 -11.41
C PHE A 115 5.08 4.37 -12.02
N PRO A 116 5.46 3.34 -11.25
CA PRO A 116 6.23 2.21 -11.76
C PRO A 116 5.37 1.21 -12.56
N ALA A 117 4.05 1.25 -12.39
CA ALA A 117 3.05 0.46 -13.11
C ALA A 117 1.65 1.08 -12.93
N ASP A 118 0.68 0.66 -13.74
CA ASP A 118 -0.72 1.13 -13.63
C ASP A 118 -1.41 0.66 -12.33
N CYS A 119 -1.07 -0.53 -11.84
CA CYS A 119 -1.48 -1.01 -10.53
C CYS A 119 -0.40 -1.92 -9.95
N PHE A 120 -0.11 -1.74 -8.66
CA PHE A 120 0.89 -2.53 -7.94
C PHE A 120 0.55 -2.59 -6.45
N TYR A 121 1.12 -3.59 -5.78
CA TYR A 121 1.06 -3.73 -4.33
C TYR A 121 2.41 -3.33 -3.71
N LEU A 122 2.38 -2.41 -2.75
CA LEU A 122 3.50 -2.11 -1.88
C LEU A 122 3.33 -2.90 -0.58
N HIS A 123 4.28 -3.77 -0.28
CA HIS A 123 4.37 -4.47 1.00
C HIS A 123 5.30 -3.70 1.93
N PHE A 124 4.78 -3.21 3.04
CA PHE A 124 5.54 -2.39 3.99
C PHE A 124 6.20 -3.21 5.09
N GLY A 125 5.61 -4.37 5.42
CA GLY A 125 5.97 -5.15 6.61
C GLY A 125 5.00 -4.93 7.76
N ASN A 126 5.16 -5.72 8.81
CA ASN A 126 4.41 -5.54 10.06
C ASN A 126 5.20 -4.61 11.00
N ASP A 127 4.52 -4.06 12.01
CA ASP A 127 5.14 -3.27 13.09
C ASP A 127 5.93 -2.05 12.59
N ILE A 128 5.46 -1.42 11.52
CA ILE A 128 6.09 -0.23 10.93
C ILE A 128 5.52 1.07 11.47
N GLY A 129 4.55 1.00 12.39
CA GLY A 129 3.91 2.17 12.99
C GLY A 129 2.90 2.87 12.07
N LEU A 130 2.42 2.21 11.01
CA LEU A 130 1.18 2.58 10.31
C LEU A 130 0.03 1.83 10.96
N SER A 131 -0.51 2.41 12.04
CA SER A 131 -1.56 1.81 12.85
C SER A 131 -2.55 2.88 13.29
N ASP A 132 -3.83 2.53 13.36
CA ASP A 132 -4.88 3.39 13.93
C ASP A 132 -6.00 2.56 14.55
N ASP A 133 -6.32 2.78 15.83
CA ASP A 133 -7.36 2.04 16.58
C ASP A 133 -7.38 0.52 16.36
N GLY A 134 -6.20 -0.13 16.48
CA GLY A 134 -6.06 -1.58 16.29
C GLY A 134 -6.02 -2.06 14.84
N PHE A 135 -6.03 -1.14 13.87
CA PHE A 135 -5.77 -1.45 12.46
C PHE A 135 -4.31 -1.24 12.13
N ASP A 136 -3.51 -2.30 12.19
CA ASP A 136 -2.16 -2.28 11.64
C ASP A 136 -2.21 -2.43 10.12
N ILE A 137 -1.50 -1.58 9.39
CA ILE A 137 -1.43 -1.62 7.92
C ILE A 137 -0.14 -2.32 7.50
N GLU A 138 -0.27 -3.41 6.74
CA GLU A 138 0.88 -4.19 6.25
C GLU A 138 1.32 -3.83 4.83
N GLY A 139 0.45 -3.15 4.08
CA GLY A 139 0.71 -2.77 2.70
C GLY A 139 -0.39 -1.92 2.09
N ALA A 140 -0.26 -1.60 0.81
CA ALA A 140 -1.24 -0.84 0.05
C ALA A 140 -1.28 -1.29 -1.41
N PHE A 141 -2.48 -1.37 -2.00
CA PHE A 141 -2.60 -1.31 -3.45
C PHE A 141 -2.60 0.15 -3.89
N VAL A 142 -1.86 0.41 -4.96
CA VAL A 142 -1.83 1.71 -5.62
C VAL A 142 -2.27 1.50 -7.06
N LYS A 143 -3.25 2.27 -7.51
CA LYS A 143 -3.73 2.25 -8.89
C LYS A 143 -3.72 3.64 -9.49
N ARG A 144 -3.10 3.77 -10.64
CA ARG A 144 -3.19 4.97 -11.47
C ARG A 144 -4.43 4.88 -12.36
N LEU A 145 -5.19 5.97 -12.39
CA LEU A 145 -6.16 6.29 -13.41
C LEU A 145 -5.71 7.60 -14.10
N GLU A 146 -6.44 8.02 -15.12
CA GLU A 146 -6.10 9.23 -15.88
C GLU A 146 -6.16 10.49 -15.00
N ASP A 147 -7.19 10.60 -14.16
CA ASP A 147 -7.52 11.79 -13.38
C ASP A 147 -7.29 11.63 -11.87
N ARG A 148 -6.89 10.44 -11.41
CA ARG A 148 -6.71 10.15 -9.99
C ARG A 148 -5.78 8.97 -9.74
N MET A 149 -5.25 8.90 -8.55
CA MET A 149 -4.63 7.71 -7.97
C MET A 149 -5.59 7.13 -6.92
N LEU A 150 -5.79 5.82 -6.92
CA LEU A 150 -6.49 5.13 -5.83
C LEU A 150 -5.45 4.50 -4.90
N ILE A 151 -5.61 4.73 -3.61
CA ILE A 151 -4.85 4.05 -2.55
C ILE A 151 -5.81 3.20 -1.72
N ASP A 152 -5.52 1.90 -1.63
CA ASP A 152 -6.30 0.95 -0.83
C ASP A 152 -5.35 0.31 0.19
N LEU A 153 -5.36 0.82 1.43
CA LEU A 153 -4.55 0.32 2.52
C LEU A 153 -5.07 -1.03 2.97
N VAL A 154 -4.13 -1.95 3.21
CA VAL A 154 -4.43 -3.35 3.52
C VAL A 154 -4.14 -3.60 5.01
N PRO A 155 -5.19 -3.89 5.80
CA PRO A 155 -5.02 -4.25 7.19
C PRO A 155 -4.25 -5.57 7.35
N HIS A 156 -3.56 -5.69 8.48
CA HIS A 156 -2.89 -6.91 8.88
C HIS A 156 -3.87 -8.08 8.96
N GLY A 157 -3.45 -9.23 8.42
CA GLY A 157 -4.29 -10.42 8.42
C GLY A 157 -5.31 -10.50 7.28
N PHE A 158 -5.40 -9.48 6.42
CA PHE A 158 -6.22 -9.53 5.20
C PHE A 158 -5.97 -10.79 4.38
N GLY A 159 -7.00 -11.34 3.76
CA GLY A 159 -6.90 -12.55 2.96
C GLY A 159 -7.06 -13.81 3.83
N GLN A 160 -7.75 -13.75 4.97
CA GLN A 160 -7.93 -14.92 5.83
C GLN A 160 -9.05 -15.86 5.35
N PRO A 161 -8.96 -17.18 5.61
CA PRO A 161 -9.95 -18.15 5.12
C PRO A 161 -11.38 -17.95 5.66
N HIS A 162 -11.51 -17.35 6.84
CA HIS A 162 -12.78 -17.25 7.58
C HIS A 162 -13.45 -15.89 7.39
N PHE A 163 -13.17 -15.19 6.29
CA PHE A 163 -13.66 -13.82 6.04
C PHE A 163 -15.20 -13.70 6.07
N LEU A 164 -15.93 -14.76 5.72
CA LEU A 164 -17.40 -14.80 5.81
C LEU A 164 -17.92 -14.79 7.25
N ALA A 165 -17.08 -15.12 8.24
CA ALA A 165 -17.44 -15.09 9.65
C ALA A 165 -17.22 -13.70 10.28
N LEU A 166 -16.58 -12.76 9.58
CA LEU A 166 -16.39 -11.40 10.06
C LEU A 166 -17.67 -10.60 9.79
N PRO A 167 -18.32 -9.97 10.78
CA PRO A 167 -19.57 -9.23 10.57
C PRO A 167 -19.52 -8.19 9.44
N MET A 168 -18.34 -7.59 9.23
CA MET A 168 -18.08 -6.56 8.22
C MET A 168 -17.21 -7.05 7.04
N GLY A 169 -16.86 -8.34 7.00
CA GLY A 169 -15.87 -8.84 6.06
C GLY A 169 -14.47 -8.28 6.29
N GLU A 170 -13.64 -8.35 5.25
CA GLU A 170 -12.33 -7.71 5.20
C GLU A 170 -12.39 -6.51 4.27
N SER A 171 -12.19 -5.31 4.81
CA SER A 171 -12.27 -4.06 4.05
C SER A 171 -10.90 -3.40 3.95
N PHE A 172 -10.63 -2.78 2.80
CA PHE A 172 -9.54 -1.82 2.69
C PHE A 172 -9.92 -0.50 3.35
N VAL A 173 -8.89 0.27 3.72
CA VAL A 173 -9.04 1.68 4.11
C VAL A 173 -8.43 2.50 2.99
N GLY A 174 -9.22 3.28 2.27
CA GLY A 174 -8.74 3.90 1.04
C GLY A 174 -9.49 5.16 0.64
N ALA A 175 -8.84 5.96 -0.18
CA ALA A 175 -9.39 7.17 -0.75
C ALA A 175 -8.77 7.45 -2.12
N PRO A 176 -9.50 8.12 -3.03
CA PRO A 176 -8.88 8.67 -4.22
C PRO A 176 -8.02 9.89 -3.88
N VAL A 177 -6.97 10.09 -4.66
CA VAL A 177 -6.17 11.31 -4.74
C VAL A 177 -6.36 11.85 -6.15
N LEU A 178 -7.03 12.99 -6.30
CA LEU A 178 -7.25 13.60 -7.61
C LEU A 178 -5.92 14.14 -8.19
N LEU A 179 -5.69 13.91 -9.47
CA LEU A 179 -4.48 14.30 -10.20
C LEU A 179 -4.78 15.31 -11.32
N ASP A 180 -5.98 15.90 -11.28
CA ASP A 180 -6.49 16.88 -12.24
C ASP A 180 -5.71 18.20 -12.21
N ASP A 181 -5.28 18.65 -11.03
CA ASP A 181 -4.34 19.75 -10.87
C ASP A 181 -2.91 19.22 -10.70
N PRO A 182 -2.05 19.29 -11.73
CA PRO A 182 -0.69 18.76 -11.66
C PRO A 182 0.22 19.55 -10.72
N THR A 183 -0.15 20.77 -10.31
CA THR A 183 0.64 21.62 -9.41
C THR A 183 0.24 21.47 -7.95
N LYS A 184 -0.96 20.93 -7.69
CA LYS A 184 -1.47 20.72 -6.33
C LYS A 184 -0.60 19.70 -5.57
N PRO A 185 -0.24 19.97 -4.30
CA PRO A 185 0.40 18.97 -3.45
C PRO A 185 -0.47 17.72 -3.29
N VAL A 186 0.16 16.55 -3.38
CA VAL A 186 -0.50 15.24 -3.28
C VAL A 186 -1.24 15.07 -1.95
N SER A 187 -0.64 15.56 -0.85
CA SER A 187 -1.24 15.61 0.48
C SER A 187 -2.53 16.43 0.53
N GLN A 188 -2.53 17.61 -0.09
CA GLN A 188 -3.70 18.48 -0.18
C GLN A 188 -4.79 17.85 -1.05
N SER A 189 -4.42 17.21 -2.16
CA SER A 189 -5.39 16.53 -3.02
C SER A 189 -6.13 15.39 -2.29
N LEU A 190 -5.43 14.63 -1.43
CA LEU A 190 -6.08 13.65 -0.57
C LEU A 190 -7.05 14.31 0.42
N THR A 191 -6.64 15.39 1.08
CA THR A 191 -7.49 16.13 2.02
C THR A 191 -8.77 16.63 1.34
N ASP A 192 -8.63 17.26 0.17
CA ASP A 192 -9.77 17.73 -0.63
C ASP A 192 -10.70 16.56 -1.00
N SER A 193 -10.13 15.42 -1.37
CA SER A 193 -10.88 14.22 -1.77
C SER A 193 -11.68 13.64 -0.60
N ILE A 194 -11.08 13.54 0.58
CA ILE A 194 -11.77 13.10 1.80
C ILE A 194 -12.91 14.07 2.13
N ALA A 195 -12.64 15.38 2.12
CA ALA A 195 -13.65 16.39 2.40
C ALA A 195 -14.83 16.34 1.41
N ASN A 196 -14.54 16.17 0.12
CA ASN A 196 -15.55 16.05 -0.92
C ASN A 196 -16.42 14.79 -0.73
N VAL A 197 -15.80 13.65 -0.42
CA VAL A 197 -16.53 12.40 -0.16
C VAL A 197 -17.44 12.55 1.06
N LEU A 198 -16.95 13.15 2.15
CA LEU A 198 -17.75 13.41 3.34
C LEU A 198 -18.93 14.35 3.04
N ALA A 199 -18.69 15.43 2.29
CA ALA A 199 -19.72 16.38 1.89
C ALA A 199 -20.81 15.75 0.99
N MET A 200 -20.40 14.95 0.00
CA MET A 200 -21.34 14.26 -0.90
C MET A 200 -22.23 13.24 -0.18
N ASN A 201 -21.71 12.63 0.90
CA ASN A 201 -22.44 11.63 1.67
C ASN A 201 -23.15 12.19 2.90
N ALA A 202 -22.99 13.49 3.22
CA ALA A 202 -23.60 14.12 4.39
C ALA A 202 -25.12 13.88 4.47
N LYS A 203 -25.83 14.10 3.36
CA LYS A 203 -27.27 13.85 3.29
C LYS A 203 -27.65 12.38 3.46
N ILE A 204 -26.85 11.46 2.91
CA ILE A 204 -27.06 10.02 3.07
C ILE A 204 -26.88 9.64 4.54
N PHE A 205 -25.90 10.22 5.23
CA PHE A 205 -25.68 9.99 6.66
C PHE A 205 -26.81 10.52 7.52
N GLU A 206 -27.35 11.70 7.20
CA GLU A 206 -28.53 12.25 7.88
C GLU A 206 -29.74 11.30 7.72
N GLU A 207 -30.03 10.86 6.49
CA GLU A 207 -31.11 9.92 6.21
C GLU A 207 -30.88 8.56 6.92
N MET A 208 -29.64 8.06 6.95
CA MET A 208 -29.29 6.82 7.67
C MET A 208 -29.48 6.97 9.18
N ALA A 209 -29.06 8.09 9.78
CA ALA A 209 -29.22 8.35 11.21
C ALA A 209 -30.70 8.47 11.62
N GLU A 210 -31.54 9.02 10.74
CA GLU A 210 -32.99 9.05 10.93
C GLU A 210 -33.61 7.64 10.90
N ILE A 211 -33.22 6.82 9.91
CA ILE A 211 -33.67 5.42 9.80
C ILE A 211 -33.20 4.61 11.01
N GLU A 212 -31.95 4.76 11.43
CA GLU A 212 -31.41 4.10 12.63
C GLU A 212 -32.22 4.50 13.87
N SER A 213 -32.45 5.80 14.08
CA SER A 213 -33.25 6.31 15.20
C SER A 213 -34.68 5.76 15.20
N GLN A 214 -35.28 5.59 14.01
CA GLN A 214 -36.60 5.00 13.87
C GLN A 214 -36.60 3.50 14.19
N LEU A 215 -35.62 2.76 13.65
CA LEU A 215 -35.46 1.32 13.90
C LEU A 215 -35.16 1.04 15.37
N GLU A 216 -34.35 1.88 16.03
CA GLU A 216 -34.06 1.73 17.46
C GLU A 216 -35.31 1.90 18.31
N ARG A 217 -36.12 2.91 18.00
CA ARG A 217 -37.42 3.12 18.67
C ARG A 217 -38.39 1.97 18.45
N GLN A 218 -38.35 1.32 17.28
CA GLN A 218 -39.30 0.28 16.90
C GLN A 218 -38.89 -1.13 17.36
N TYR A 219 -37.60 -1.46 17.31
CA TYR A 219 -37.09 -2.82 17.50
C TYR A 219 -36.06 -2.96 18.63
N GLY A 220 -35.69 -1.86 19.31
CA GLY A 220 -34.68 -1.86 20.36
C GLY A 220 -33.27 -1.71 19.78
N GLN A 221 -32.34 -2.61 20.11
CA GLN A 221 -30.95 -2.43 19.69
C GLN A 221 -30.76 -2.66 18.18
N VAL A 222 -30.29 -1.64 17.46
CA VAL A 222 -29.92 -1.76 16.04
C VAL A 222 -28.45 -2.15 15.93
N VAL A 223 -28.16 -3.21 15.17
CA VAL A 223 -26.79 -3.56 14.81
C VAL A 223 -26.36 -2.61 13.70
N LYS A 224 -25.57 -1.58 14.06
CA LYS A 224 -25.01 -0.64 13.10
C LYS A 224 -24.10 -1.38 12.12
N VAL A 225 -24.25 -1.04 10.84
CA VAL A 225 -23.32 -1.42 9.79
C VAL A 225 -22.53 -0.16 9.46
N PRO A 226 -21.33 0.04 10.04
CA PRO A 226 -20.54 1.24 9.77
C PRO A 226 -20.33 1.37 8.26
N SER A 227 -20.69 2.51 7.69
CA SER A 227 -20.39 2.76 6.29
C SER A 227 -18.88 2.94 6.15
N PRO A 228 -18.23 2.38 5.10
CA PRO A 228 -16.83 2.67 4.79
C PRO A 228 -16.53 4.17 4.71
N VAL A 229 -17.54 4.99 4.45
CA VAL A 229 -17.43 6.44 4.38
C VAL A 229 -17.52 7.11 5.76
N GLU A 230 -18.26 6.54 6.73
CA GLU A 230 -18.32 7.08 8.11
C GLU A 230 -16.95 7.03 8.79
N GLN A 231 -16.16 5.98 8.52
CA GLN A 231 -14.81 5.85 9.07
C GLN A 231 -13.79 6.74 8.35
N LEU A 232 -14.11 7.30 7.17
CA LEU A 232 -13.12 7.99 6.36
C LEU A 232 -12.56 9.25 7.03
N ALA A 233 -13.40 9.96 7.80
CA ALA A 233 -12.98 11.15 8.55
C ALA A 233 -11.94 10.80 9.64
N GLU A 234 -12.22 9.75 10.40
CA GLU A 234 -11.34 9.25 11.47
C GLU A 234 -10.03 8.69 10.91
N LYS A 235 -10.08 8.05 9.74
CA LYS A 235 -8.91 7.47 9.07
C LYS A 235 -8.06 8.48 8.29
N GLY A 236 -8.43 9.77 8.26
CA GLY A 236 -7.70 10.82 7.55
C GLY A 236 -6.19 10.90 7.90
N PRO A 237 -5.81 10.95 9.19
CA PRO A 237 -4.39 10.95 9.60
C PRO A 237 -3.63 9.70 9.18
N LEU A 238 -4.26 8.52 9.26
CA LEU A 238 -3.67 7.25 8.80
C LEU A 238 -3.43 7.30 7.28
N LEU A 239 -4.41 7.74 6.51
CA LEU A 239 -4.32 7.87 5.06
C LEU A 239 -3.22 8.87 4.66
N GLN A 240 -3.08 10.00 5.35
CA GLN A 240 -2.00 10.96 5.11
C GLN A 240 -0.62 10.34 5.38
N LYS A 241 -0.47 9.64 6.51
CA LYS A 241 0.81 8.99 6.85
C LYS A 241 1.16 7.88 5.87
N ALA A 242 0.18 7.08 5.44
CA ALA A 242 0.36 6.05 4.44
C ALA A 242 0.65 6.64 3.05
N LEU A 243 -0.01 7.73 2.66
CA LEU A 243 0.25 8.44 1.41
C LEU A 243 1.70 8.92 1.35
N THR A 244 2.22 9.53 2.42
CA THR A 244 3.63 9.92 2.52
C THR A 244 4.55 8.73 2.25
N LEU A 245 4.29 7.57 2.88
CA LEU A 245 5.09 6.37 2.64
C LEU A 245 4.97 5.88 1.18
N ILE A 246 3.76 5.84 0.61
CA ILE A 246 3.51 5.40 -0.77
C ILE A 246 4.26 6.29 -1.76
N VAL A 247 4.12 7.61 -1.62
CA VAL A 247 4.78 8.59 -2.50
C VAL A 247 6.30 8.48 -2.37
N ASN A 248 6.83 8.43 -1.14
CA ASN A 248 8.26 8.27 -0.91
C ASN A 248 8.78 6.95 -1.49
N ALA A 249 8.02 5.85 -1.39
CA ALA A 249 8.39 4.58 -2.01
C ALA A 249 8.43 4.68 -3.54
N MET A 250 7.45 5.34 -4.17
CA MET A 250 7.43 5.56 -5.62
C MET A 250 8.63 6.37 -6.09
N PHE A 251 8.97 7.45 -5.40
CA PHE A 251 10.16 8.25 -5.71
C PHE A 251 11.46 7.47 -5.47
N TYR A 252 11.52 6.66 -4.42
CA TYR A 252 12.67 5.80 -4.16
C TYR A 252 12.88 4.79 -5.29
N LEU A 253 11.81 4.12 -5.75
CA LEU A 253 11.85 3.18 -6.89
C LEU A 253 12.36 3.84 -8.18
N ALA A 254 12.01 5.11 -8.40
CA ALA A 254 12.47 5.87 -9.55
C ALA A 254 13.92 6.37 -9.41
N ALA A 255 14.34 6.74 -8.19
CA ALA A 255 15.67 7.30 -7.93
C ALA A 255 16.76 6.21 -7.78
N GLU A 256 16.41 5.06 -7.22
CA GLU A 256 17.34 3.97 -6.89
C GLU A 256 16.93 2.63 -7.56
N PRO A 257 16.79 2.59 -8.91
CA PRO A 257 16.36 1.38 -9.61
C PRO A 257 17.33 0.21 -9.42
N ASP A 258 18.61 0.50 -9.16
CA ASP A 258 19.64 -0.51 -8.90
C ASP A 258 19.46 -1.22 -7.54
N ASP A 259 18.67 -0.68 -6.62
CA ASP A 259 18.29 -1.33 -5.35
C ASP A 259 16.93 -2.06 -5.43
N VAL A 260 16.50 -2.37 -6.66
CA VAL A 260 15.34 -3.21 -6.94
C VAL A 260 15.82 -4.53 -7.56
N ALA A 261 15.58 -5.64 -6.86
CA ALA A 261 15.92 -6.97 -7.33
C ALA A 261 14.68 -7.85 -7.44
N GLU A 262 14.48 -8.52 -8.58
CA GLU A 262 13.41 -9.51 -8.73
C GLU A 262 13.87 -10.88 -8.23
N ASP A 263 13.20 -11.41 -7.22
CA ASP A 263 13.47 -12.76 -6.69
C ASP A 263 12.19 -13.36 -6.09
N TRP A 264 12.26 -14.63 -5.70
CA TRP A 264 11.19 -15.29 -4.97
C TRP A 264 10.93 -14.67 -3.60
N GLY A 265 9.65 -14.58 -3.22
CA GLY A 265 9.22 -14.09 -1.91
C GLY A 265 9.88 -14.86 -0.75
N ARG A 266 10.07 -14.18 0.39
CA ARG A 266 10.80 -14.69 1.57
C ARG A 266 10.22 -15.99 2.17
N GLU A 267 8.96 -16.30 1.89
CA GLU A 267 8.26 -17.49 2.35
C GLU A 267 8.43 -18.71 1.41
N THR A 268 9.12 -18.53 0.29
CA THR A 268 9.33 -19.61 -0.69
C THR A 268 10.15 -20.74 -0.06
N PRO A 269 9.77 -22.02 -0.20
CA PRO A 269 10.44 -23.12 0.47
C PRO A 269 11.92 -23.19 0.10
N LYS A 270 12.81 -23.21 1.11
CA LYS A 270 14.27 -23.22 0.92
C LYS A 270 14.73 -24.37 0.01
N GLU A 271 14.22 -25.58 0.24
CA GLU A 271 14.52 -26.75 -0.60
C GLU A 271 14.16 -26.54 -2.08
N ALA A 272 13.09 -25.78 -2.36
CA ALA A 272 12.69 -25.47 -3.73
C ALA A 272 13.63 -24.43 -4.36
N LEU A 273 14.08 -23.43 -3.57
CA LEU A 273 15.05 -22.43 -4.00
C LEU A 273 16.43 -23.05 -4.26
N GLU A 274 16.90 -23.91 -3.37
CA GLU A 274 18.17 -24.65 -3.53
C GLU A 274 18.17 -25.50 -4.80
N LYS A 275 17.08 -26.21 -5.07
CA LYS A 275 16.91 -26.97 -6.33
C LYS A 275 16.90 -26.06 -7.55
N LEU A 276 16.22 -24.92 -7.45
CA LEU A 276 16.15 -23.95 -8.55
C LEU A 276 17.52 -23.32 -8.85
N GLN A 277 18.34 -23.08 -7.82
CA GLN A 277 19.72 -22.59 -7.95
C GLN A 277 20.67 -23.66 -8.52
N ALA A 278 20.48 -24.93 -8.13
CA ALA A 278 21.30 -26.05 -8.61
C ALA A 278 20.93 -26.51 -10.03
N ALA A 279 19.70 -26.23 -10.49
CA ALA A 279 19.23 -26.65 -11.80
C ALA A 279 19.95 -25.92 -12.93
N GLN A 280 20.58 -26.68 -13.84
CA GLN A 280 21.31 -26.13 -15.00
C GLN A 280 20.50 -26.21 -16.30
N LYS A 281 19.50 -27.10 -16.38
CA LYS A 281 18.72 -27.33 -17.60
C LYS A 281 17.53 -26.36 -17.67
N PRO A 282 17.34 -25.59 -18.77
CA PRO A 282 16.23 -24.63 -18.88
C PRO A 282 14.84 -25.23 -18.67
N GLY A 283 14.61 -26.46 -19.13
CA GLY A 283 13.33 -27.17 -18.96
C GLY A 283 13.02 -27.53 -17.49
N GLU A 284 14.06 -27.89 -16.73
CA GLU A 284 13.94 -28.18 -15.30
C GLU A 284 13.62 -26.93 -14.51
N ILE A 285 14.36 -25.83 -14.77
CA ILE A 285 14.11 -24.51 -14.17
C ILE A 285 12.65 -24.09 -14.41
N ARG A 286 12.19 -24.13 -15.67
CA ARG A 286 10.82 -23.75 -16.02
C ARG A 286 9.77 -24.63 -15.32
N THR A 287 10.04 -25.92 -15.17
CA THR A 287 9.14 -26.85 -14.47
C THR A 287 9.05 -26.53 -12.97
N LEU A 288 10.18 -26.23 -12.34
CA LEU A 288 10.23 -25.81 -10.93
C LEU A 288 9.53 -24.47 -10.72
N GLU A 289 9.80 -23.46 -11.57
CA GLU A 289 9.10 -22.18 -11.50
C GLU A 289 7.59 -22.33 -11.64
N ASN A 290 7.13 -23.15 -12.60
CA ASN A 290 5.71 -23.41 -12.79
C ASN A 290 5.09 -24.15 -11.62
N THR A 291 5.83 -25.06 -10.97
CA THR A 291 5.37 -25.77 -9.78
C THR A 291 5.20 -24.80 -8.61
N LEU A 292 6.16 -23.89 -8.41
CA LEU A 292 6.08 -22.82 -7.42
C LEU A 292 4.89 -21.88 -7.68
N ARG A 293 4.73 -21.40 -8.93
CA ARG A 293 3.59 -20.55 -9.34
C ARG A 293 2.25 -21.22 -9.09
N LYS A 294 2.10 -22.50 -9.45
CA LYS A 294 0.87 -23.28 -9.19
C LYS A 294 0.57 -23.44 -7.70
N ALA A 295 1.60 -23.45 -6.86
CA ALA A 295 1.47 -23.48 -5.41
C ALA A 295 1.25 -22.08 -4.78
N GLY A 296 1.14 -21.01 -5.58
CA GLY A 296 0.91 -19.65 -5.08
C GLY A 296 2.16 -18.92 -4.61
N TYR A 297 3.35 -19.38 -5.02
CA TYR A 297 4.58 -18.61 -4.84
C TYR A 297 4.81 -17.75 -6.09
N SER A 298 5.27 -16.52 -5.90
CA SER A 298 5.62 -15.62 -7.00
C SER A 298 6.97 -14.96 -6.77
N LYS A 299 7.56 -14.48 -7.86
CA LYS A 299 8.63 -13.49 -7.76
C LYS A 299 8.02 -12.15 -7.33
N VAL A 300 8.79 -11.40 -6.56
CA VAL A 300 8.47 -10.06 -6.07
C VAL A 300 9.68 -9.17 -6.31
N ARG A 301 9.47 -7.86 -6.30
CA ARG A 301 10.53 -6.87 -6.42
C ARG A 301 10.96 -6.47 -5.02
N LEU A 302 12.13 -6.92 -4.63
CA LEU A 302 12.72 -6.66 -3.33
C LEU A 302 13.42 -5.30 -3.38
N VAL A 303 13.05 -4.40 -2.48
CA VAL A 303 13.46 -2.99 -2.53
C VAL A 303 14.18 -2.59 -1.26
N GLY A 304 15.27 -1.84 -1.40
CA GLY A 304 15.97 -1.26 -0.25
C GLY A 304 16.88 -2.25 0.48
N ARG A 305 17.33 -3.32 -0.19
CA ARG A 305 18.24 -4.31 0.42
C ARG A 305 19.67 -3.78 0.48
N ARG A 306 20.12 -3.04 -0.54
CA ARG A 306 21.40 -2.33 -0.53
C ARG A 306 21.34 -1.16 0.45
N PHE A 307 20.24 -0.41 0.46
CA PHE A 307 20.01 0.66 1.45
C PHE A 307 20.11 0.13 2.87
N ALA A 308 19.49 -1.03 3.18
CA ALA A 308 19.56 -1.64 4.50
C ALA A 308 20.99 -1.98 4.97
N GLN A 309 21.97 -2.08 4.05
CA GLN A 309 23.38 -2.30 4.34
C GLN A 309 24.19 -1.00 4.46
N SER A 310 23.57 0.16 4.22
CA SER A 310 24.22 1.47 4.28
C SER A 310 24.45 1.94 5.72
N ILE A 311 25.41 2.86 5.90
CA ILE A 311 25.68 3.50 7.19
C ILE A 311 24.45 4.25 7.71
N ALA A 312 23.71 4.93 6.82
CA ALA A 312 22.48 5.64 7.19
C ALA A 312 21.42 4.69 7.76
N ALA A 313 21.24 3.52 7.14
CA ALA A 313 20.33 2.49 7.63
C ALA A 313 20.75 1.94 9.00
N GLN A 314 22.05 1.70 9.21
CA GLN A 314 22.57 1.24 10.50
C GLN A 314 22.27 2.26 11.62
N GLN A 315 22.48 3.55 11.36
CA GLN A 315 22.19 4.62 12.33
C GLN A 315 20.69 4.68 12.69
N ILE A 316 19.80 4.50 11.71
CA ILE A 316 18.35 4.45 11.95
C ILE A 316 17.99 3.25 12.83
N GLN A 317 18.59 2.08 12.57
CA GLN A 317 18.34 0.87 13.36
C GLN A 317 18.85 0.99 14.79
N GLU A 318 20.07 1.50 14.98
CA GLU A 318 20.69 1.72 16.30
C GLU A 318 19.87 2.70 17.14
N ALA A 319 19.47 3.83 16.54
CA ALA A 319 18.62 4.82 17.21
C ALA A 319 17.28 4.21 17.63
N SER A 320 16.63 3.47 16.74
CA SER A 320 15.35 2.80 17.00
C SER A 320 15.44 1.74 18.10
N ALA A 321 16.56 1.01 18.19
CA ALA A 321 16.79 -0.03 19.19
C ALA A 321 17.19 0.52 20.57
N SER A 322 17.84 1.68 20.61
CA SER A 322 18.44 2.20 21.85
C SER A 322 17.42 2.76 22.85
N GLY A 323 16.20 3.13 22.42
CA GLY A 323 15.16 3.71 23.28
C GLY A 323 15.57 4.98 24.03
N LYS A 324 16.73 5.58 23.72
CA LYS A 324 17.31 6.68 24.48
C LYS A 324 16.59 7.99 24.18
N THR A 325 15.95 8.53 25.20
CA THR A 325 15.38 9.89 25.34
C THR A 325 16.46 10.97 25.47
N LEU A 326 17.50 10.95 24.65
CA LEU A 326 18.31 12.16 24.44
C LEU A 326 17.82 12.81 23.15
N ALA A 327 17.83 14.15 23.10
CA ALA A 327 17.32 14.98 22.01
C ALA A 327 18.17 14.82 20.72
N VAL A 328 18.19 13.61 20.18
CA VAL A 328 18.81 13.26 18.92
C VAL A 328 17.75 13.52 17.85
N HIS A 329 17.82 14.68 17.21
CA HIS A 329 16.89 15.05 16.15
C HIS A 329 17.29 14.33 14.85
N PHE A 330 16.36 13.58 14.27
CA PHE A 330 16.49 13.11 12.90
C PHE A 330 16.27 14.28 11.95
N ARG A 331 17.28 14.60 11.15
CA ARG A 331 17.04 15.39 9.95
C ARG A 331 16.31 14.50 8.96
N ARG A 332 15.09 14.92 8.57
CA ARG A 332 14.23 14.20 7.62
C ARG A 332 14.98 13.92 6.30
N GLY A 333 14.70 12.76 5.72
CA GLY A 333 15.09 12.46 4.35
C GLY A 333 14.34 13.36 3.37
N HIS A 334 14.87 13.52 2.17
CA HIS A 334 14.20 14.26 1.09
C HIS A 334 14.71 13.80 -0.28
N PHE A 335 13.91 14.08 -1.32
CA PHE A 335 14.34 13.90 -2.70
C PHE A 335 14.93 15.21 -3.24
N ARG A 336 16.05 15.12 -3.95
CA ARG A 336 16.74 16.30 -4.50
C ARG A 336 16.97 16.15 -6.00
N ARG A 337 16.61 17.17 -6.77
CA ARG A 337 16.99 17.28 -8.19
C ARG A 337 18.45 17.70 -8.30
N GLN A 338 19.34 16.75 -8.58
CA GLN A 338 20.77 16.97 -8.72
C GLN A 338 21.15 17.18 -10.19
N PRO A 339 21.84 18.28 -10.53
CA PRO A 339 22.46 18.48 -11.84
C PRO A 339 23.52 17.41 -12.13
N TYR A 340 23.55 16.88 -13.36
CA TYR A 340 24.55 15.90 -13.81
C TYR A 340 24.78 15.98 -15.33
N GLY A 341 25.70 15.16 -15.84
CA GLY A 341 26.06 15.10 -17.27
C GLY A 341 27.01 16.22 -17.71
N PRO A 342 27.37 16.25 -19.00
CA PRO A 342 28.18 17.32 -19.58
C PRO A 342 27.59 18.69 -19.26
N GLU A 343 28.42 19.61 -18.77
CA GLU A 343 28.03 20.98 -18.40
C GLU A 343 26.86 21.09 -17.41
N ARG A 344 26.54 20.01 -16.67
CA ARG A 344 25.38 19.95 -15.78
C ARG A 344 24.06 20.25 -16.52
N ALA A 345 23.96 19.88 -17.80
CA ALA A 345 22.74 20.10 -18.59
C ALA A 345 21.58 19.18 -18.16
N LEU A 346 21.88 18.03 -17.56
CA LEU A 346 20.89 17.03 -17.17
C LEU A 346 20.51 17.19 -15.69
N ARG A 347 19.34 16.67 -15.31
CA ARG A 347 18.85 16.64 -13.92
C ARG A 347 18.43 15.21 -13.58
N LYS A 348 18.88 14.69 -12.44
CA LYS A 348 18.42 13.41 -11.88
C LYS A 348 17.83 13.64 -10.50
N THR A 349 16.80 12.90 -10.14
CA THR A 349 16.29 12.89 -8.76
C THR A 349 17.11 11.88 -7.97
N ILE A 350 17.61 12.28 -6.81
CA ILE A 350 18.33 11.40 -5.88
C ILE A 350 17.61 11.35 -4.54
N PHE A 351 17.69 10.21 -3.87
CA PHE A 351 17.23 10.08 -2.50
C PHE A 351 18.33 10.52 -1.53
N VAL A 352 18.03 11.50 -0.68
CA VAL A 352 18.89 11.89 0.44
C VAL A 352 18.29 11.29 1.71
N ALA A 353 18.93 10.24 2.22
CA ALA A 353 18.46 9.51 3.38
C ALA A 353 18.38 10.39 4.64
N PRO A 354 17.47 10.10 5.58
CA PRO A 354 17.46 10.71 6.91
C PRO A 354 18.79 10.49 7.63
N VAL A 355 19.21 11.50 8.40
CA VAL A 355 20.48 11.46 9.14
C VAL A 355 20.22 11.81 10.59
N LEU A 356 20.86 11.05 11.48
CA LEU A 356 20.86 11.30 12.91
C LEU A 356 21.79 12.49 13.23
N VAL A 357 21.24 13.58 13.78
CA VAL A 357 22.02 14.76 14.18
C VAL A 357 22.33 14.66 15.68
N ASN A 358 23.57 14.95 16.08
CA ASN A 358 24.09 14.89 17.46
C ASN A 358 24.32 13.48 18.05
N ALA A 359 24.58 12.47 17.21
CA ALA A 359 24.83 11.08 17.63
C ALA A 359 26.07 10.86 18.54
N GLY A 360 26.83 11.92 18.87
CA GLY A 360 28.06 11.81 19.67
C GLY A 360 28.48 13.07 20.44
N SER A 361 27.61 14.09 20.58
CA SER A 361 27.99 15.35 21.23
C SER A 361 26.88 15.86 22.14
N GLY A 362 27.11 15.76 23.46
CA GLY A 362 26.29 16.40 24.49
C GLY A 362 26.48 17.92 24.52
N GLY A 363 26.07 18.61 23.46
CA GLY A 363 26.11 20.07 23.38
C GLY A 363 25.62 20.56 22.02
N GLU A 364 24.87 21.67 22.02
CA GLU A 364 24.42 22.36 20.82
C GLU A 364 25.61 22.65 19.88
N PRO A 365 25.45 22.48 18.55
CA PRO A 365 26.45 22.99 17.62
C PRO A 365 26.45 24.51 17.72
N GLN A 366 27.50 25.09 18.33
CA GLN A 366 27.75 26.53 18.23
C GLN A 366 27.78 26.90 16.74
N GLY A 367 26.82 27.70 16.31
CA GLY A 367 26.86 28.33 15.01
C GLY A 367 28.20 29.06 14.84
N ARG A 368 28.82 28.95 13.66
CA ARG A 368 30.01 29.75 13.36
C ARG A 368 29.62 31.22 13.33
N ILE A 369 30.01 31.96 14.36
CA ILE A 369 29.98 33.43 14.35
C ILE A 369 31.07 33.89 13.39
N TYR A 370 30.69 34.63 12.36
CA TYR A 370 31.64 35.32 11.49
C TYR A 370 31.87 36.71 12.06
N GLU A 371 33.12 37.04 12.40
CA GLU A 371 33.48 38.44 12.65
C GLU A 371 33.45 39.19 11.32
N VAL A 372 32.56 40.18 11.24
CA VAL A 372 32.49 41.12 10.11
C VAL A 372 33.50 42.23 10.39
N PRO A 373 34.52 42.46 9.53
CA PRO A 373 35.42 43.60 9.70
C PRO A 373 34.62 44.90 9.61
N ALA A 374 34.91 45.85 10.51
CA ALA A 374 34.26 47.15 10.51
C ALA A 374 34.43 47.86 9.15
N PRO A 375 33.39 48.55 8.66
CA PRO A 375 33.46 49.28 7.40
C PRO A 375 34.56 50.35 7.46
N LYS A 376 35.36 50.43 6.38
CA LYS A 376 36.36 51.49 6.18
C LYS A 376 35.72 52.82 5.80
#